data_AF-A0A1X1E9D9-F1
#
_entry.id   AF-A0A1X1E9D9-F1
#
_cell.length_a   1.000
_cell.length_b   1.000
_cell.length_c   1.000
_cell.angle_alpha   90.00
_cell.angle_beta   90.00
_cell.angle_gamma   90.00
#
_symmetry.space_group_name_H-M   'P 1'
#
loop_
_entity.id
_entity.type
_entity.pdbx_description
1 polymer ?
#
loop_
_entity_poly.entity_id
_entity_poly.type
_entity_poly.pdbx_seq_one_letter_code
_entity_poly.pdbx_strand_id
1 'polypeptide(L)'
;MKKRLCWLTLFVASNSIAAFPLDSTQLTLDCPARGRVEVMLHRYEHTEELWGKGQFETGSGHTRKGPLLMLTFANLDRMVYDQRTDAFLFWYAGSKTFVKCRLLSQRNTAPVEVPYFSEKAGRQPP
;
A
#
# COMPACT_ATOMS: atom_id res chain seq x y z
N MET A 1 -0.20 25.75 -58.09
CA MET A 1 0.02 24.44 -57.43
C MET A 1 0.35 24.69 -55.95
N LYS A 2 -0.63 24.63 -55.04
CA LYS A 2 -0.42 24.90 -53.60
C LYS A 2 -0.23 23.57 -52.86
N LYS A 3 1.01 23.26 -52.48
CA LYS A 3 1.35 22.10 -51.64
C LYS A 3 0.86 22.38 -50.22
N ARG A 4 -0.13 21.61 -49.75
CA ARG A 4 -0.55 21.64 -48.33
C ARG A 4 0.32 20.66 -47.56
N LEU A 5 1.19 21.18 -46.71
CA LEU A 5 1.99 20.40 -45.77
C LEU A 5 1.07 20.03 -44.59
N CYS A 6 0.77 18.74 -44.43
CA CYS A 6 -0.05 18.23 -43.34
C CYS A 6 0.87 17.89 -42.17
N TRP A 7 0.84 18.69 -41.10
CA TRP A 7 1.59 18.44 -39.88
C TRP A 7 0.81 17.40 -39.05
N LEU A 8 1.32 16.17 -38.98
CA LEU A 8 0.78 15.16 -38.08
C LEU A 8 1.33 15.43 -36.68
N THR A 9 0.49 15.95 -35.79
CA THR A 9 0.78 16.04 -34.36
C THR A 9 0.67 14.65 -33.73
N LEU A 10 1.81 14.10 -33.29
CA LEU A 10 1.89 12.84 -32.57
C LEU A 10 1.41 13.06 -31.12
N PHE A 11 0.15 12.74 -30.83
CA PHE A 11 -0.34 12.70 -29.45
C PHE A 11 0.27 11.50 -28.73
N VAL A 12 1.33 11.73 -27.96
CA VAL A 12 1.87 10.74 -27.02
C VAL A 12 0.90 10.65 -25.84
N ALA A 13 0.02 9.65 -25.87
CA ALA A 13 -0.83 9.32 -24.73
C ALA A 13 0.08 8.86 -23.58
N SER A 14 0.32 9.75 -22.62
CA SER A 14 1.00 9.40 -21.37
C SER A 14 0.07 8.50 -20.57
N ASN A 15 0.40 7.22 -20.47
CA ASN A 15 -0.27 6.32 -19.53
C ASN A 15 0.13 6.74 -18.12
N SER A 16 -0.71 7.55 -17.47
CA SER A 16 -0.59 7.84 -16.04
C SER A 16 -0.82 6.54 -15.27
N ILE A 17 0.25 5.87 -14.86
CA ILE A 17 0.17 4.77 -13.90
C ILE A 17 -0.22 5.41 -12.58
N ALA A 18 -1.42 5.12 -12.10
CA ALA A 18 -1.87 5.57 -10.78
C ALA A 18 -0.88 5.07 -9.72
N ALA A 19 -0.28 5.99 -8.96
CA ALA A 19 0.65 5.64 -7.91
C ALA A 19 -0.12 4.98 -6.75
N PHE A 20 0.37 3.83 -6.30
CA PHE A 20 -0.19 3.16 -5.13
C PHE A 20 0.02 4.05 -3.89
N PRO A 21 -1.03 4.40 -3.13
CA PRO A 21 -0.92 5.29 -1.98
C PRO A 21 -0.18 4.58 -0.84
N LEU A 22 1.01 5.07 -0.51
CA LEU A 22 1.90 4.46 0.50
C LEU A 22 1.72 5.04 1.90
N ASP A 23 1.11 6.22 2.02
CA ASP A 23 1.17 6.98 3.27
C ASP A 23 0.08 6.62 4.28
N SER A 24 -1.03 6.00 3.85
CA SER A 24 -2.16 5.63 4.70
C SER A 24 -3.12 4.70 3.95
N THR A 25 -2.77 3.41 3.86
CA THR A 25 -3.58 2.44 3.12
C THR A 25 -3.72 1.14 3.88
N GLN A 26 -4.94 0.63 3.99
CA GLN A 26 -5.24 -0.72 4.42
C GLN A 26 -5.59 -1.58 3.20
N LEU A 27 -4.88 -2.68 3.04
CA LEU A 27 -5.15 -3.73 2.09
C LEU A 27 -5.73 -4.94 2.81
N THR A 28 -6.73 -5.56 2.19
CA THR A 28 -7.20 -6.88 2.60
C THR A 28 -6.96 -7.83 1.44
N LEU A 29 -6.16 -8.86 1.68
CA LEU A 29 -5.71 -9.84 0.70
C LEU A 29 -6.23 -11.24 1.07
N ASP A 30 -6.45 -12.07 0.06
CA ASP A 30 -6.75 -13.49 0.19
C ASP A 30 -5.55 -14.29 -0.33
N CYS A 31 -4.80 -14.90 0.58
CA CYS A 31 -3.54 -15.59 0.31
C CYS A 31 -3.67 -17.10 0.60
N PRO A 32 -3.19 -17.99 -0.29
CA PRO A 32 -3.37 -19.44 -0.12
C PRO A 32 -2.89 -20.04 1.22
N ALA A 33 -1.81 -19.52 1.81
CA ALA A 33 -1.23 -20.08 3.04
C ALA A 33 -1.82 -19.50 4.34
N ARG A 34 -2.22 -18.22 4.33
CA ARG A 34 -2.69 -17.49 5.53
C ARG A 34 -4.18 -17.20 5.52
N GLY A 35 -4.86 -17.45 4.41
CA GLY A 35 -6.24 -17.02 4.18
C GLY A 35 -6.29 -15.50 4.07
N ARG A 36 -7.18 -14.87 4.85
CA ARG A 36 -7.28 -13.41 4.89
C ARG A 36 -6.09 -12.79 5.62
N VAL A 37 -5.40 -11.90 4.92
CA VAL A 37 -4.28 -11.09 5.43
C VAL A 37 -4.67 -9.63 5.29
N GLU A 38 -4.47 -8.85 6.35
CA GLU A 38 -4.60 -7.41 6.33
C GLU A 38 -3.21 -6.78 6.39
N VAL A 39 -2.93 -5.88 5.46
CA VAL A 39 -1.66 -5.13 5.43
C VAL A 39 -1.99 -3.66 5.57
N MET A 40 -1.45 -3.03 6.60
CA MET A 40 -1.64 -1.61 6.86
C MET A 40 -0.32 -0.87 6.59
N LEU A 41 -0.39 0.12 5.72
CA LEU A 41 0.67 1.07 5.46
C LEU A 41 0.31 2.36 6.20
N HIS A 42 1.09 2.67 7.20
CA HIS A 42 0.94 3.85 8.04
C HIS A 42 1.87 4.97 7.57
N ARG A 43 1.64 6.18 8.08
CA ARG A 43 2.58 7.30 7.90
C ARG A 43 3.94 6.94 8.50
N TYR A 44 4.98 7.61 8.01
CA TYR A 44 6.36 7.44 8.47
C TYR A 44 6.89 6.02 8.25
N GLU A 45 6.46 5.39 7.15
CA GLU A 45 7.01 4.11 6.73
C GLU A 45 6.81 2.99 7.77
N HIS A 46 5.76 3.05 8.59
CA HIS A 46 5.40 1.91 9.42
C HIS A 46 4.46 0.99 8.65
N THR A 47 4.73 -0.32 8.67
CA THR A 47 3.87 -1.31 8.03
C THR A 47 3.50 -2.40 9.01
N GLU A 48 2.29 -2.91 8.89
CA GLU A 48 1.78 -3.97 9.74
C GLU A 48 1.11 -5.03 8.87
N GLU A 49 1.24 -6.29 9.29
CA GLU A 49 0.52 -7.43 8.74
C GLU A 49 -0.28 -8.09 9.85
N LEU A 50 -1.53 -8.44 9.59
CA LEU A 50 -2.40 -9.20 10.49
C LEU A 50 -3.03 -10.37 9.73
N TRP A 51 -3.04 -11.57 10.32
CA TRP A 51 -3.69 -12.75 9.74
C TRP A 51 -4.21 -13.72 10.81
N GLY A 52 -5.08 -14.64 10.37
CA GLY A 52 -5.60 -15.71 11.20
C GLY A 52 -6.30 -15.21 12.48
N LYS A 53 -6.01 -15.84 13.63
CA LYS A 53 -6.59 -15.50 14.93
C LYS A 53 -5.67 -14.58 15.75
N GLY A 54 -5.25 -13.46 15.15
CA GLY A 54 -4.42 -12.45 15.83
C GLY A 54 -2.91 -12.64 15.69
N GLN A 55 -2.46 -13.33 14.65
CA GLN A 55 -1.05 -13.33 14.30
C GLN A 55 -0.74 -12.01 13.61
N PHE A 56 0.31 -11.31 14.03
CA PHE A 56 0.66 -10.02 13.46
C PHE A 56 2.17 -9.85 13.40
N GLU A 57 2.61 -9.02 12.45
CA GLU A 57 3.99 -8.60 12.32
C GLU A 57 4.05 -7.12 11.96
N THR A 58 5.16 -6.49 12.29
CA THR A 58 5.45 -5.11 11.91
C THR A 58 6.63 -5.08 10.93
N GLY A 59 6.74 -4.00 10.17
CA GLY A 59 7.81 -3.78 9.22
C GLY A 59 8.17 -2.30 9.14
N SER A 60 9.40 -2.03 8.73
CA SER A 60 9.86 -0.67 8.45
C SER A 60 9.94 -0.45 6.95
N GLY A 61 8.92 0.24 6.47
CA GLY A 61 8.89 0.95 5.21
C GLY A 61 8.73 0.05 4.02
N HIS A 62 9.20 0.59 2.91
CA HIS A 62 9.09 -0.06 1.63
C HIS A 62 10.38 0.14 0.84
N THR A 63 10.73 -0.86 0.05
CA THR A 63 11.82 -0.75 -0.91
C THR A 63 11.25 -0.86 -2.31
N ARG A 64 11.84 -0.13 -3.26
CA ARG A 64 11.40 -0.10 -4.65
C ARG A 64 12.50 -0.61 -5.55
N LYS A 65 12.19 -1.59 -6.39
CA LYS A 65 13.09 -2.13 -7.42
C LYS A 65 12.36 -2.16 -8.77
N GLY A 66 12.54 -1.09 -9.55
CA GLY A 66 11.77 -0.89 -10.78
C GLY A 66 10.27 -0.77 -10.48
N PRO A 67 9.41 -1.62 -11.08
CA PRO A 67 7.96 -1.60 -10.83
C PRO A 67 7.54 -2.31 -9.53
N LEU A 68 8.48 -2.96 -8.85
CA LEU A 68 8.18 -3.74 -7.65
C LEU A 68 8.30 -2.86 -6.42
N LEU A 69 7.22 -2.81 -5.66
CA LEU A 69 7.16 -2.29 -4.30
C LEU A 69 7.25 -3.48 -3.34
N MET A 70 8.15 -3.44 -2.38
CA MET A 70 8.37 -4.54 -1.44
C MET A 70 8.30 -4.04 -0.01
N LEU A 71 7.46 -4.67 0.81
CA LEU A 71 7.37 -4.48 2.25
C LEU A 71 8.01 -5.69 2.91
N THR A 72 8.89 -5.49 3.89
CA THR A 72 9.52 -6.59 4.65
C THR A 72 9.09 -6.49 6.10
N PHE A 73 8.57 -7.59 6.63
CA PHE A 73 8.10 -7.70 8.01
C PHE A 73 9.20 -8.28 8.92
N ALA A 74 9.01 -8.17 10.24
CA ALA A 74 9.99 -8.57 11.25
C ALA A 74 10.30 -10.07 11.22
N ASN A 75 9.32 -10.91 10.86
CA ASN A 75 9.50 -12.34 10.60
C ASN A 75 10.19 -12.65 9.25
N LEU A 76 10.68 -11.62 8.54
CA LEU A 76 11.33 -11.65 7.23
C LEU A 76 10.41 -11.97 6.05
N ASP A 77 9.11 -12.21 6.28
CA ASP A 77 8.16 -12.32 5.19
C ASP A 77 8.10 -11.00 4.40
N ARG A 78 7.71 -11.11 3.13
CA ARG A 78 7.65 -9.95 2.24
C ARG A 78 6.36 -9.91 1.48
N MET A 79 5.67 -8.78 1.55
CA MET A 79 4.67 -8.44 0.55
C MET A 79 5.36 -7.78 -0.63
N VAL A 80 5.05 -8.23 -1.85
CA VAL A 80 5.51 -7.63 -3.09
C VAL A 80 4.29 -7.19 -3.90
N TYR A 81 4.26 -5.93 -4.27
CA TYR A 81 3.28 -5.38 -5.19
C TYR A 81 3.95 -5.06 -6.52
N ASP A 82 3.50 -5.70 -7.60
CA ASP A 82 3.96 -5.44 -8.96
C ASP A 82 3.04 -4.42 -9.64
N GLN A 83 3.53 -3.20 -9.80
CA GLN A 83 2.79 -2.10 -10.41
C GLN A 83 2.48 -2.30 -11.89
N ARG A 84 3.19 -3.19 -12.60
CA ARG A 84 2.92 -3.43 -14.03
C ARG A 84 1.70 -4.32 -14.24
N THR A 85 1.53 -5.29 -13.36
CA THR A 85 0.49 -6.31 -13.47
C THR A 85 -0.63 -6.14 -12.45
N ASP A 86 -0.52 -5.13 -11.58
CA ASP A 86 -1.43 -4.88 -10.46
C ASP A 86 -1.59 -6.14 -9.58
N ALA A 87 -0.47 -6.83 -9.33
CA ALA A 87 -0.46 -8.11 -8.64
C ALA A 87 0.15 -8.01 -7.25
N PHE A 88 -0.50 -8.66 -6.28
CA PHE A 88 -0.01 -8.82 -4.92
C PHE A 88 0.57 -10.22 -4.74
N LEU A 89 1.80 -10.29 -4.26
CA LEU A 89 2.53 -11.52 -4.00
C LEU A 89 3.00 -11.51 -2.55
N PHE A 90 3.02 -12.68 -1.92
CA PHE A 90 3.67 -12.86 -0.63
C PHE A 90 4.81 -13.86 -0.77
N TRP A 91 5.98 -13.48 -0.25
CA TRP A 91 7.08 -14.39 -0.01
C TRP A 91 7.12 -14.74 1.47
N TYR A 92 7.01 -16.03 1.78
CA TYR A 92 7.12 -16.52 3.15
C TYR A 92 8.54 -17.02 3.42
N ALA A 93 9.22 -16.43 4.40
CA ALA A 93 10.60 -16.74 4.72
C ALA A 93 10.76 -18.18 5.24
N GLY A 94 9.83 -18.63 6.08
CA GLY A 94 9.85 -19.96 6.68
C GLY A 94 9.75 -21.10 5.65
N SER A 95 8.85 -20.97 4.67
CA SER A 95 8.66 -21.98 3.62
C SER A 95 9.47 -21.70 2.34
N LYS A 96 10.05 -20.51 2.20
CA LYS A 96 10.76 -20.02 1.00
C LYS A 96 9.90 -20.08 -0.27
N THR A 97 8.60 -19.81 -0.14
CA THR A 97 7.64 -19.88 -1.25
C THR A 97 7.05 -18.52 -1.58
N PHE A 98 6.82 -18.28 -2.88
CA PHE A 98 6.00 -17.18 -3.35
C PHE A 98 4.57 -17.66 -3.59
N VAL A 99 3.60 -16.88 -3.14
CA VAL A 99 2.19 -17.07 -3.46
C VAL A 99 1.61 -15.80 -4.06
N LYS A 100 0.67 -15.96 -4.99
CA LYS A 100 -0.15 -14.85 -5.46
C LYS A 100 -1.34 -14.69 -4.53
N CYS A 101 -1.55 -13.48 -4.05
CA CYS A 101 -2.71 -13.13 -3.25
C CYS A 101 -3.70 -12.34 -4.09
N ARG A 102 -4.99 -12.53 -3.83
CA ARG A 102 -6.05 -11.78 -4.48
C ARG A 102 -6.43 -10.59 -3.61
N LEU A 103 -6.45 -9.39 -4.18
CA LEU A 103 -6.96 -8.21 -3.49
C LEU A 103 -8.47 -8.38 -3.24
N LEU A 104 -8.88 -8.22 -1.99
CA LEU A 104 -10.29 -8.21 -1.57
C LEU A 104 -10.80 -6.78 -1.41
N SER A 105 -10.01 -5.91 -0.76
CA SER A 105 -10.35 -4.49 -0.62
C SER A 105 -9.11 -3.64 -0.38
N GLN A 106 -9.23 -2.37 -0.76
CA GLN A 106 -8.26 -1.32 -0.48
C GLN A 106 -9.00 -0.13 0.11
N ARG A 107 -8.52 0.38 1.24
CA ARG A 107 -9.10 1.54 1.94
C ARG A 107 -8.00 2.53 2.28
N ASN A 108 -8.29 3.81 2.12
CA ASN A 108 -7.42 4.85 2.65
C ASN A 108 -7.69 5.02 4.14
N THR A 109 -6.65 5.00 4.96
CA THR A 109 -6.70 5.13 6.42
C THR A 109 -6.12 6.47 6.87
N ALA A 110 -6.32 7.52 6.07
CA ALA A 110 -5.84 8.86 6.36
C ALA A 110 -6.22 9.28 7.79
N PRO A 111 -5.30 9.94 8.51
CA PRO A 111 -5.57 10.38 9.87
C PRO A 111 -6.77 11.33 9.91
N VAL A 112 -7.62 11.14 10.91
CA VAL A 112 -8.73 12.04 11.22
C VAL A 112 -8.25 13.04 12.28
N GLU A 113 -8.61 14.31 12.13
CA GLU A 113 -8.33 15.31 13.16
C GLU A 113 -9.13 14.97 14.42
N VAL A 114 -8.41 14.75 15.52
CA VAL A 114 -9.02 14.58 16.85
C VAL A 114 -9.04 15.92 17.58
N PRO A 115 -10.16 16.32 18.21
CA PRO A 115 -10.24 17.57 18.94
C PRO A 115 -9.23 17.60 20.10
N TYR A 116 -8.50 18.69 20.21
CA TYR A 116 -7.55 18.91 21.30
C TYR A 116 -8.29 19.33 22.57
N PHE A 117 -8.31 18.45 23.57
CA PHE A 117 -8.83 18.79 24.90
C PHE A 117 -7.73 19.40 25.74
N SER A 118 -7.83 20.71 26.00
CA SER A 118 -6.98 21.38 26.98
C SER A 118 -7.64 21.37 28.36
N GLU A 119 -6.87 21.07 29.40
CA GLU A 119 -7.31 20.98 30.80
C GLU A 119 -7.92 22.29 31.35
N LYS A 120 -7.71 23.42 30.66
CA LYS A 120 -8.17 24.76 31.07
C LYS A 120 -9.67 25.00 30.88
N ALA A 121 -10.41 24.11 30.21
CA ALA A 121 -11.84 24.27 29.96
C ALA A 121 -12.73 24.02 31.20
N GLY A 122 -12.16 23.63 32.35
CA GLY A 122 -12.91 23.29 33.57
C GLY A 122 -12.89 24.32 34.71
N ARG A 123 -12.27 25.49 34.56
CA ARG A 123 -12.26 26.50 35.63
C ARG A 123 -13.16 27.68 35.29
N GLN A 124 -14.44 27.53 35.63
CA GLN A 124 -15.34 28.68 35.78
C GLN A 124 -14.78 29.56 36.92
N PRO A 125 -14.48 30.85 36.69
CA PRO A 125 -14.12 31.75 37.79
C PRO A 125 -15.34 31.97 38.72
N PRO A 126 -15.09 32.30 40.01
CA PRO A 126 -16.13 32.46 41.02
C PRO A 126 -17.12 33.60 40.70
#